data_AF-X1AMU7-F1
#
_entry.id   AF-X1AMU7-F1
#
_cell.length_a   1.000
_cell.length_b   1.000
_cell.length_c   1.000
_cell.angle_alpha   90.00
_cell.angle_beta   90.00
_cell.angle_gamma   90.00
#
_symmetry.space_group_name_H-M   'P 1'
#
loop_
_entity.id
_entity.type
_entity.pdbx_description
1 polymer ?
#
loop_
_entity_poly.entity_id
_entity_poly.type
_entity_poly.pdbx_seq_one_letter_code
_entity_poly.pdbx_strand_id
1 'polypeptide(L)'
;MIGYCSVKDVQAIFEAAQDIIKIGPTEADNFTESDVEGYIKDVEDRLNAKLRAKYPVPFPIPVDDVINQITKRRTAYDLVVDSPIGINSVELPVAVVEWKGKAIKDENDILAGRILLAVSTREVRARLLTSHLKQTRNVSIGISGYDWNYIGQEFIIPKSIIVRAGKDITSEIFVLGVDYEDDAREGMIRRLPDGGIADGQTVYLSFSYLETQDYQKGTRIEKNSFDGSYW
;
A
#
# COMPACT_ATOMS: atom_id res chain seq x y z
N MET A 1 -24.42 -6.09 2.99
CA MET A 1 -23.72 -6.49 1.74
C MET A 1 -22.20 -6.49 2.00
N ILE A 2 -21.38 -7.34 1.36
CA ILE A 2 -19.90 -7.21 1.51
C ILE A 2 -19.42 -6.29 0.39
N GLY A 3 -19.17 -5.02 0.73
CA GLY A 3 -18.55 -4.03 -0.15
C GLY A 3 -17.02 -3.99 0.01
N TYR A 4 -16.37 -3.01 -0.62
CA TYR A 4 -14.95 -2.68 -0.46
C TYR A 4 -14.63 -2.24 0.97
N CYS A 5 -15.61 -1.69 1.70
CA CYS A 5 -15.59 -1.56 3.15
C CYS A 5 -16.92 -2.00 3.76
N SER A 6 -16.93 -2.16 5.08
CA SER A 6 -18.14 -2.44 5.86
C SER A 6 -18.70 -1.19 6.53
N VAL A 7 -19.98 -1.21 6.91
CA VAL A 7 -20.60 -0.15 7.73
C VAL A 7 -19.82 0.06 9.03
N LYS A 8 -19.30 -1.01 9.64
CA LYS A 8 -18.45 -0.93 10.84
C LYS A 8 -17.15 -0.17 10.62
N ASP A 9 -16.55 -0.33 9.44
CA ASP A 9 -15.34 0.44 9.10
C ASP A 9 -15.66 1.94 9.04
N VAL A 10 -16.82 2.31 8.50
CA VAL A 10 -17.28 3.70 8.44
C VAL A 10 -17.62 4.24 9.83
N GLN A 11 -18.32 3.45 10.67
CA GLN A 11 -18.60 3.80 12.07
C GLN A 11 -17.31 4.10 12.85
N ALA A 12 -16.27 3.28 12.68
CA ALA A 12 -14.98 3.47 13.35
C ALA A 12 -14.29 4.81 12.99
N ILE A 13 -14.55 5.38 11.81
CA ILE A 13 -14.06 6.74 11.47
C ILE A 13 -14.75 7.78 12.37
N PHE A 14 -16.06 7.67 12.55
CA PHE A 14 -16.84 8.65 13.32
C PHE A 14 -16.56 8.55 14.82
N GLU A 15 -16.42 7.34 15.35
CA GLU A 15 -16.01 7.09 16.75
C GLU A 15 -14.66 7.75 17.05
N ALA A 16 -13.69 7.61 16.14
CA ALA A 16 -12.37 8.24 16.28
C ALA A 16 -12.39 9.76 16.18
N ALA A 17 -13.44 10.34 15.59
CA ALA A 17 -13.57 11.78 15.35
C ALA A 17 -14.63 12.46 16.23
N GLN A 18 -14.93 11.86 17.38
CA GLN A 18 -15.87 12.39 18.39
C GLN A 18 -17.34 12.41 17.93
N ASP A 19 -17.80 11.35 17.26
CA ASP A 19 -19.20 11.10 16.92
C ASP A 19 -19.88 12.24 16.14
N ILE A 20 -19.20 12.77 15.11
CA ILE A 20 -19.76 13.80 14.21
C ILE A 20 -21.10 13.34 13.63
N ILE A 21 -21.24 12.06 13.34
CA ILE A 21 -22.47 11.43 12.84
C ILE A 21 -22.77 10.19 13.68
N LYS A 22 -24.03 10.00 14.03
CA LYS A 22 -24.53 8.75 14.60
C LYS A 22 -25.13 7.87 13.51
N ILE A 23 -24.65 6.63 13.44
CA ILE A 23 -25.16 5.58 12.55
C ILE A 23 -25.77 4.50 13.42
N GLY A 24 -27.04 4.18 13.20
CA GLY A 24 -27.70 3.14 13.99
C GLY A 24 -28.89 2.51 13.26
N PRO A 25 -29.65 1.65 13.96
CA PRO A 25 -30.74 0.89 13.34
C PRO A 25 -32.04 1.71 13.16
N THR A 26 -32.08 2.97 13.61
CA THR A 26 -33.32 3.76 13.70
C THR A 26 -33.20 5.15 13.07
N GLU A 27 -34.33 5.75 12.69
CA GLU A 27 -34.41 7.12 12.16
C GLU A 27 -34.06 8.21 13.21
N ALA A 28 -33.89 7.84 14.49
CA ALA A 28 -33.41 8.76 15.52
C ALA A 28 -31.89 9.03 15.39
N ASP A 29 -31.18 8.21 14.62
CA ASP A 29 -29.79 8.40 14.23
C ASP A 29 -29.70 9.32 13.00
N ASN A 30 -28.52 9.87 12.71
CA ASN A 30 -28.36 10.72 11.52
C ASN A 30 -28.55 9.93 10.22
N PHE A 31 -28.15 8.66 10.23
CA PHE A 31 -28.29 7.72 9.11
C PHE A 31 -28.54 6.31 9.62
N THR A 32 -29.31 5.52 8.87
CA THR A 32 -29.43 4.09 9.12
C THR A 32 -28.24 3.32 8.55
N GLU A 33 -27.99 2.10 9.02
CA GLU A 33 -26.99 1.21 8.40
C GLU A 33 -27.27 0.98 6.91
N SER A 34 -28.55 0.90 6.52
CA SER A 34 -28.97 0.74 5.13
C SER A 34 -28.63 1.96 4.27
N ASP A 35 -28.75 3.17 4.82
CA ASP A 35 -28.36 4.39 4.11
C ASP A 35 -26.85 4.36 3.84
N VAL A 36 -26.06 4.01 4.87
CA VAL A 36 -24.60 3.89 4.76
C VAL A 36 -24.19 2.86 3.72
N GLU A 37 -24.86 1.70 3.65
CA GLU A 37 -24.62 0.72 2.58
C GLU A 37 -24.84 1.32 1.17
N GLY A 38 -25.84 2.19 1.02
CA GLY A 38 -26.09 2.94 -0.21
C GLY A 38 -24.92 3.86 -0.59
N TYR A 39 -24.43 4.66 0.36
CA TYR A 39 -23.26 5.53 0.14
C TYR A 39 -22.00 4.74 -0.18
N ILE A 40 -21.77 3.61 0.49
CA ILE A 40 -20.62 2.73 0.21
C ILE A 40 -20.68 2.30 -1.26
N LYS A 41 -21.84 1.79 -1.71
CA LYS A 41 -22.02 1.34 -3.09
C LYS A 41 -21.80 2.46 -4.11
N ASP A 42 -22.33 3.65 -3.86
CA ASP A 42 -22.14 4.81 -4.73
C ASP A 42 -20.66 5.21 -4.86
N VAL A 43 -19.90 5.13 -3.76
CA VAL A 43 -18.45 5.37 -3.76
C VAL A 43 -17.72 4.27 -4.53
N GLU A 44 -18.10 3.01 -4.35
CA GLU A 44 -17.52 1.87 -5.09
C GLU A 44 -17.71 2.02 -6.59
N ASP A 45 -18.90 2.40 -7.03
CA ASP A 45 -19.20 2.62 -8.45
C ASP A 45 -18.37 3.76 -9.04
N ARG A 46 -18.22 4.88 -8.29
CA ARG A 46 -17.33 5.99 -8.67
C ARG A 46 -15.87 5.55 -8.77
N LEU A 47 -15.40 4.73 -7.84
CA LEU A 47 -14.02 4.24 -7.82
C LEU A 47 -13.76 3.26 -8.97
N ASN A 48 -14.70 2.33 -9.20
CA ASN A 48 -14.66 1.38 -10.31
C ASN A 48 -14.60 2.10 -11.65
N ALA A 49 -15.45 3.11 -11.86
CA ALA A 49 -15.47 3.88 -13.10
C ALA A 49 -14.12 4.53 -13.42
N LYS A 50 -13.38 4.97 -12.41
CA LYS A 50 -12.06 5.60 -12.56
C LYS A 50 -10.93 4.59 -12.76
N LEU A 51 -10.96 3.49 -12.01
CA LEU A 51 -9.86 2.53 -11.99
C LEU A 51 -9.97 1.43 -13.07
N ARG A 52 -11.14 1.27 -13.72
CA ARG A 52 -11.37 0.27 -14.77
C ARG A 52 -10.39 0.33 -15.95
N ALA A 53 -9.78 1.49 -16.20
CA ALA A 53 -8.82 1.66 -17.29
C ALA A 53 -7.47 0.96 -17.00
N LYS A 54 -7.16 0.68 -15.72
CA LYS A 54 -5.90 0.08 -15.28
C LYS A 54 -6.06 -1.25 -14.57
N TYR A 55 -7.23 -1.49 -13.96
CA TYR A 55 -7.47 -2.66 -13.13
C TYR A 55 -8.78 -3.36 -13.51
N PRO A 56 -8.85 -4.69 -13.38
CA PRO A 56 -10.12 -5.41 -13.51
C PRO A 56 -11.04 -5.00 -12.35
N VAL A 57 -12.24 -4.51 -12.69
CA VAL A 57 -13.27 -4.11 -11.74
C VAL A 57 -14.58 -4.89 -12.01
N PRO A 58 -15.41 -5.17 -10.99
CA PRO A 58 -15.21 -4.83 -9.58
C PRO A 58 -14.01 -5.56 -8.95
N PHE A 59 -13.38 -4.94 -7.95
CA PHE A 59 -12.24 -5.52 -7.26
C PHE A 59 -12.65 -6.79 -6.50
N PRO A 60 -11.80 -7.83 -6.49
CA PRO A 60 -12.06 -9.04 -5.73
C PRO A 60 -12.09 -8.73 -4.24
N ILE A 61 -13.04 -9.32 -3.51
CA ILE A 61 -13.18 -9.19 -2.06
C ILE A 61 -12.48 -10.39 -1.38
N PRO A 62 -11.66 -10.16 -0.33
CA PRO A 62 -11.36 -8.87 0.30
C PRO A 62 -10.51 -7.97 -0.60
N VAL A 63 -10.83 -6.68 -0.64
CA VAL A 63 -10.08 -5.69 -1.40
C VAL A 63 -8.78 -5.32 -0.70
N ASP A 64 -7.88 -4.70 -1.47
CA ASP A 64 -6.69 -4.02 -0.95
C ASP A 64 -7.06 -2.97 0.11
N ASP A 65 -6.30 -2.83 1.20
CA ASP A 65 -6.62 -1.83 2.26
C ASP A 65 -6.61 -0.42 1.68
N VAL A 66 -5.80 -0.11 0.67
CA VAL A 66 -5.85 1.24 0.08
C VAL A 66 -7.23 1.50 -0.53
N ILE A 67 -7.82 0.51 -1.21
CA ILE A 67 -9.18 0.60 -1.74
C ILE A 67 -10.19 0.68 -0.59
N ASN A 68 -10.05 -0.13 0.46
CA ASN A 68 -10.90 -0.03 1.65
C ASN A 68 -10.84 1.38 2.29
N GLN A 69 -9.64 1.93 2.51
CA GLN A 69 -9.43 3.24 3.13
C GLN A 69 -9.99 4.37 2.27
N ILE A 70 -9.82 4.31 0.94
CA ILE A 70 -10.42 5.28 0.00
C ILE A 70 -11.95 5.21 0.11
N THR A 71 -12.54 4.02 -0.01
CA THR A 71 -14.00 3.84 0.05
C THR A 71 -14.55 4.32 1.38
N LYS A 72 -13.93 3.92 2.48
CA LYS A 72 -14.31 4.29 3.85
C LYS A 72 -14.27 5.81 4.09
N ARG A 73 -13.17 6.48 3.72
CA ARG A 73 -13.00 7.94 3.90
C ARG A 73 -13.91 8.75 3.00
N ARG A 74 -14.11 8.33 1.74
CA ARG A 74 -15.06 8.98 0.81
C ARG A 74 -16.49 8.83 1.30
N THR A 75 -16.88 7.63 1.74
CA THR A 75 -18.22 7.39 2.29
C THR A 75 -18.45 8.26 3.53
N ALA A 76 -17.51 8.28 4.48
CA ALA A 76 -17.63 9.13 5.66
C ALA A 76 -17.72 10.63 5.31
N TYR A 77 -16.95 11.09 4.32
CA TYR A 77 -17.04 12.47 3.83
C TYR A 77 -18.42 12.77 3.22
N ASP A 78 -18.91 11.92 2.33
CA ASP A 78 -20.20 12.12 1.64
C ASP A 78 -21.35 12.13 2.66
N LEU A 79 -21.33 11.23 3.65
CA LEU A 79 -22.29 11.24 4.77
C LEU A 79 -22.27 12.56 5.56
N VAL A 80 -21.10 13.13 5.85
CA VAL A 80 -21.02 14.41 6.56
C VAL A 80 -21.59 15.55 5.73
N VAL A 81 -21.24 15.62 4.45
CA VAL A 81 -21.71 16.67 3.55
C VAL A 81 -23.23 16.65 3.42
N ASP A 82 -23.81 15.46 3.31
CA ASP A 82 -25.25 15.28 3.11
C ASP A 82 -26.05 15.26 4.43
N SER A 83 -25.36 15.26 5.58
CA SER A 83 -25.99 15.39 6.89
C SER A 83 -26.45 16.83 7.17
N PRO A 84 -27.39 17.05 8.13
CA PRO A 84 -27.74 18.38 8.60
C PRO A 84 -26.53 19.19 9.11
N ILE A 85 -25.46 18.53 9.58
CA ILE A 85 -24.24 19.20 10.03
C ILE A 85 -23.48 19.77 8.84
N GLY A 86 -23.31 18.99 7.76
CA GLY A 86 -22.66 19.46 6.54
C GLY A 86 -23.46 20.53 5.83
N ILE A 87 -24.76 20.31 5.66
CA ILE A 87 -25.66 21.24 4.95
C ILE A 87 -25.70 22.62 5.61
N ASN A 88 -25.70 22.67 6.95
CA ASN A 88 -25.83 23.92 7.71
C ASN A 88 -24.48 24.54 8.11
N SER A 89 -23.35 23.90 7.82
CA SER A 89 -22.05 24.43 8.20
C SER A 89 -21.46 25.33 7.12
N VAL A 90 -20.88 26.44 7.56
CA VAL A 90 -20.06 27.33 6.70
C VAL A 90 -18.72 26.67 6.38
N GLU A 91 -18.18 25.89 7.31
CA GLU A 91 -16.92 25.14 7.15
C GLU A 91 -17.03 23.73 7.72
N LEU A 92 -16.53 22.74 6.97
CA LEU A 92 -16.51 21.37 7.46
C LEU A 92 -15.41 21.20 8.54
N PRO A 93 -15.60 20.29 9.52
CA PRO A 93 -14.57 19.98 10.49
C PRO A 93 -13.25 19.59 9.82
N VAL A 94 -12.12 20.01 10.40
CA VAL A 94 -10.77 19.78 9.84
C VAL A 94 -10.53 18.30 9.52
N ALA A 95 -10.96 17.40 10.41
CA ALA A 95 -10.84 15.96 10.20
C ALA A 95 -11.57 15.47 8.94
N VAL A 96 -12.75 16.02 8.65
CA VAL A 96 -13.57 15.68 7.47
C VAL A 96 -12.87 16.13 6.18
N VAL A 97 -12.27 17.32 6.20
CA VAL A 97 -11.45 17.84 5.09
C VAL A 97 -10.22 16.96 4.87
N GLU A 98 -9.55 16.53 5.94
CA GLU A 98 -8.41 15.62 5.85
C GLU A 98 -8.77 14.24 5.28
N TRP A 99 -9.93 13.67 5.62
CA TRP A 99 -10.38 12.39 5.08
C TRP A 99 -10.50 12.44 3.56
N LYS A 100 -11.16 13.49 3.05
CA LYS A 100 -11.28 13.75 1.61
C LYS A 100 -9.90 13.92 0.97
N GLY A 101 -9.04 14.73 1.57
CA GLY A 101 -7.69 14.98 1.07
C GLY A 101 -6.86 13.71 0.95
N LYS A 102 -6.87 12.86 2.00
CA LYS A 102 -6.17 11.58 2.03
C LYS A 102 -6.72 10.61 0.98
N ALA A 103 -8.04 10.48 0.86
CA ALA A 103 -8.66 9.59 -0.14
C ALA A 103 -8.35 10.01 -1.59
N ILE A 104 -8.41 11.32 -1.89
CA ILE A 104 -8.06 11.85 -3.21
C ILE A 104 -6.58 11.61 -3.53
N LYS A 105 -5.71 11.81 -2.54
CA LYS A 105 -4.27 11.56 -2.71
C LYS A 105 -4.00 10.09 -3.04
N ASP A 106 -4.53 9.17 -2.24
CA ASP A 106 -4.32 7.72 -2.42
C ASP A 106 -4.87 7.26 -3.80
N GLU A 107 -6.05 7.76 -4.20
CA GLU A 107 -6.63 7.49 -5.53
C GLU A 107 -5.75 8.01 -6.68
N ASN A 108 -5.22 9.23 -6.56
CA ASN A 108 -4.30 9.79 -7.56
C ASN A 108 -2.98 9.04 -7.60
N ASP A 109 -2.49 8.56 -6.45
CA ASP A 109 -1.28 7.74 -6.37
C ASP A 109 -1.48 6.38 -7.07
N ILE A 110 -2.66 5.77 -6.95
CA ILE A 110 -3.03 4.58 -7.74
C ILE A 110 -3.07 4.91 -9.24
N LEU A 111 -3.75 6.00 -9.62
CA LEU A 111 -3.88 6.42 -11.02
C LEU A 111 -2.53 6.79 -11.63
N ALA A 112 -1.59 7.34 -10.86
CA ALA A 112 -0.23 7.64 -11.29
C ALA A 112 0.67 6.38 -11.32
N GLY A 113 0.23 5.25 -10.79
CA GLY A 113 1.04 4.04 -10.65
C GLY A 113 2.07 4.11 -9.53
N ARG A 114 1.95 5.08 -8.61
CA ARG A 114 2.75 5.18 -7.37
C ARG A 114 2.27 4.22 -6.29
N ILE A 115 1.01 3.78 -6.38
CA ILE A 115 0.47 2.66 -5.62
C ILE A 115 0.01 1.62 -6.63
N LEU A 116 0.54 0.40 -6.51
CA LEU A 116 0.09 -0.76 -7.27
C LEU A 116 -0.87 -1.55 -6.39
N LEU A 117 -2.09 -1.76 -6.89
CA LEU A 117 -3.06 -2.59 -6.18
C LEU A 117 -2.66 -4.05 -6.33
N ALA A 118 -2.70 -4.81 -5.23
CA ALA A 118 -2.51 -6.25 -5.28
C ALA A 118 -3.72 -6.89 -5.98
N VAL A 119 -3.66 -7.02 -7.31
CA VAL A 119 -4.68 -7.75 -8.07
C VAL A 119 -4.53 -9.22 -7.70
N SER A 120 -5.49 -9.77 -6.98
CA SER A 120 -5.37 -11.09 -6.37
C SER A 120 -5.21 -12.20 -7.41
N THR A 121 -3.99 -12.57 -7.76
CA THR A 121 -3.68 -13.86 -8.38
C THR A 121 -3.65 -14.93 -7.30
N ARG A 122 -4.79 -15.25 -6.69
CA ARG A 122 -5.08 -16.44 -5.84
C ARG A 122 -4.08 -16.92 -4.76
N GLU A 123 -2.97 -16.24 -4.50
CA GLU A 123 -1.85 -16.80 -3.73
C GLU A 123 -1.28 -15.90 -2.64
N VAL A 124 -2.04 -14.93 -2.12
CA VAL A 124 -1.61 -14.13 -0.97
C VAL A 124 -2.63 -14.24 0.16
N ARG A 125 -2.54 -15.33 0.92
CA ARG A 125 -3.05 -15.46 2.29
C ARG A 125 -2.16 -14.67 3.26
N ALA A 126 -1.97 -13.38 3.05
CA ALA A 126 -1.35 -12.50 4.05
C ALA A 126 -2.33 -11.36 4.36
N ARG A 127 -3.00 -11.54 5.50
CA ARG A 127 -3.89 -10.58 6.15
C ARG A 127 -3.07 -9.37 6.63
N LEU A 128 -3.67 -8.18 6.50
CA LEU A 128 -3.23 -6.86 7.01
C LEU A 128 -1.94 -6.32 6.39
N LEU A 129 -1.86 -4.99 6.21
CA LEU A 129 -0.66 -4.14 6.00
C LEU A 129 -0.59 -3.30 4.71
N THR A 130 -1.69 -2.95 4.07
CA THR A 130 -1.65 -2.09 2.87
C THR A 130 -1.55 -0.58 3.17
N SER A 131 -1.71 -0.13 4.43
CA SER A 131 -1.33 1.23 4.87
C SER A 131 0.19 1.43 5.10
N HIS A 132 0.95 0.35 5.15
CA HIS A 132 2.40 0.33 5.40
C HIS A 132 3.22 -0.07 4.18
N LEU A 133 2.56 -0.31 3.04
CA LEU A 133 3.21 -0.63 1.80
C LEU A 133 3.99 0.60 1.33
N LYS A 134 5.30 0.59 1.51
CA LYS A 134 6.19 1.59 0.94
C LYS A 134 6.76 1.02 -0.33
N GLN A 135 6.51 1.73 -1.41
CA GLN A 135 7.36 1.62 -2.58
C GLN A 135 8.57 2.53 -2.35
N THR A 136 9.70 2.14 -2.92
CA THR A 136 10.83 3.01 -3.33
C THR A 136 12.11 2.80 -2.52
N ARG A 137 13.15 2.34 -3.21
CA ARG A 137 14.45 3.01 -3.43
C ARG A 137 15.22 2.18 -4.46
N ASN A 138 15.87 2.86 -5.41
CA ASN A 138 16.90 2.20 -6.21
C ASN A 138 18.09 1.97 -5.28
N VAL A 139 18.25 0.74 -4.81
CA VAL A 139 19.40 0.33 -3.98
C VAL A 139 20.47 -0.18 -4.93
N SER A 140 21.68 0.36 -4.86
CA SER A 140 22.82 -0.19 -5.58
C SER A 140 23.62 -1.09 -4.66
N ILE A 141 23.87 -2.32 -5.07
CA ILE A 141 24.69 -3.27 -4.33
C ILE A 141 25.73 -3.88 -5.26
N GLY A 142 26.96 -4.03 -4.77
CA GLY A 142 27.96 -4.87 -5.42
C GLY A 142 27.74 -6.30 -4.96
N ILE A 143 27.35 -7.21 -5.86
CA ILE A 143 27.18 -8.62 -5.53
C ILE A 143 28.47 -9.33 -5.90
N SER A 144 29.24 -9.76 -4.88
CA SER A 144 30.43 -10.57 -5.05
C SER A 144 30.24 -11.98 -4.49
N GLY A 145 31.03 -12.92 -5.00
CA GLY A 145 30.97 -14.33 -4.66
C GLY A 145 29.65 -14.98 -5.10
N TYR A 146 29.26 -16.03 -4.39
CA TYR A 146 27.97 -16.73 -4.55
C TYR A 146 27.15 -16.70 -3.25
N ASP A 147 27.64 -15.97 -2.26
CA ASP A 147 27.04 -15.87 -0.94
C ASP A 147 25.88 -14.89 -0.94
N TRP A 148 25.04 -15.03 0.09
CA TRP A 148 23.93 -14.13 0.33
C TRP A 148 24.43 -12.75 0.75
N ASN A 149 23.99 -11.73 0.03
CA ASN A 149 24.26 -10.32 0.27
C ASN A 149 22.99 -9.64 0.79
N TYR A 150 23.12 -8.86 1.86
CA TYR A 150 22.00 -8.15 2.46
C TYR A 150 21.68 -6.87 1.68
N ILE A 151 20.41 -6.70 1.30
CA ILE A 151 19.93 -5.56 0.50
C ILE A 151 19.69 -4.32 1.37
N GLY A 152 19.74 -4.46 2.71
CA GLY A 152 19.50 -3.33 3.62
C GLY A 152 18.05 -3.14 4.01
N GLN A 153 17.14 -4.05 3.64
CA GLN A 153 15.71 -3.96 3.94
C GLN A 153 15.10 -5.33 4.26
N GLU A 154 14.42 -5.42 5.40
CA GLU A 154 13.58 -6.56 5.79
C GLU A 154 12.12 -6.35 5.33
N PHE A 155 11.32 -7.43 5.29
CA PHE A 155 9.90 -7.42 4.89
C PHE A 155 9.66 -6.98 3.44
N ILE A 156 10.53 -7.43 2.53
CA ILE A 156 10.34 -7.23 1.10
C ILE A 156 9.15 -8.07 0.63
N ILE A 157 8.30 -7.49 -0.20
CA ILE A 157 7.17 -8.19 -0.80
C ILE A 157 7.74 -9.27 -1.74
N PRO A 158 7.38 -10.55 -1.55
CA PRO A 158 7.88 -11.62 -2.40
C PRO A 158 7.66 -11.34 -3.89
N LYS A 159 8.66 -11.67 -4.72
CA LYS A 159 8.64 -11.46 -6.18
C LYS A 159 8.56 -9.99 -6.63
N SER A 160 8.77 -9.02 -5.73
CA SER A 160 8.78 -7.60 -6.09
C SER A 160 10.16 -7.06 -6.46
N ILE A 161 11.23 -7.84 -6.24
CA ILE A 161 12.60 -7.43 -6.53
C ILE A 161 12.84 -7.47 -8.05
N ILE A 162 13.36 -6.37 -8.58
CA ILE A 162 13.82 -6.24 -9.96
C ILE A 162 15.27 -5.77 -9.91
N VAL A 163 16.16 -6.54 -10.52
CA VAL A 163 17.62 -6.31 -10.51
C VAL A 163 18.06 -5.85 -11.90
N ARG A 164 18.84 -4.79 -11.98
CA ARG A 164 19.28 -4.16 -13.23
C ARG A 164 20.79 -3.98 -13.29
N ALA A 165 21.34 -4.00 -14.50
CA ALA A 165 22.75 -3.70 -14.76
C ALA A 165 23.11 -2.21 -14.57
N GLY A 166 22.11 -1.32 -14.62
CA GLY A 166 22.29 0.14 -14.53
C GLY A 166 21.16 0.84 -13.76
N LYS A 167 21.38 2.11 -13.40
CA LYS A 167 20.43 2.94 -12.65
C LYS A 167 19.16 3.26 -13.45
N ASP A 168 19.26 3.28 -14.78
CA ASP A 168 18.19 3.70 -15.66
C ASP A 168 17.16 2.60 -15.85
N ILE A 169 15.87 2.97 -15.95
CA ILE A 169 14.75 2.03 -16.13
C ILE A 169 14.85 1.20 -17.43
N THR A 170 15.60 1.68 -18.40
CA THR A 170 15.88 1.02 -19.68
C THR A 170 17.07 0.08 -19.63
N SER A 171 17.79 0.02 -18.51
CA SER A 171 18.93 -0.89 -18.33
C SER A 171 18.48 -2.35 -18.35
N GLU A 172 19.37 -3.23 -18.79
CA GLU A 172 19.19 -4.68 -18.79
C GLU A 172 18.68 -5.18 -17.42
N ILE A 173 17.70 -6.09 -17.46
CA ILE A 173 17.08 -6.71 -16.29
C ILE A 173 17.63 -8.12 -16.17
N PHE A 174 18.17 -8.43 -15.00
CA PHE A 174 18.52 -9.79 -14.62
C PHE A 174 17.27 -10.57 -14.19
N VAL A 175 17.26 -11.87 -14.46
CA VAL A 175 16.12 -12.77 -14.30
C VAL A 175 16.29 -13.59 -13.02
N LEU A 176 15.26 -13.56 -12.17
CA LEU A 176 15.20 -14.37 -10.94
C LEU A 176 15.21 -15.87 -11.28
N GLY A 177 16.04 -16.64 -10.58
CA GLY A 177 16.24 -18.08 -10.80
C GLY A 177 17.18 -18.42 -11.96
N VAL A 178 17.67 -17.42 -12.69
CA VAL A 178 18.66 -17.58 -13.78
C VAL A 178 19.94 -16.84 -13.43
N ASP A 179 19.82 -15.54 -13.15
CA ASP A 179 20.96 -14.67 -12.87
C ASP A 179 21.21 -14.48 -11.37
N TYR A 180 20.13 -14.52 -10.58
CA TYR A 180 20.17 -14.34 -9.13
C TYR A 180 19.04 -15.12 -8.44
N GLU A 181 19.16 -15.26 -7.12
CA GLU A 181 18.08 -15.70 -6.22
C GLU A 181 17.88 -14.66 -5.12
N ASP A 182 16.64 -14.55 -4.63
CA ASP A 182 16.28 -13.69 -3.51
C ASP A 182 15.69 -14.48 -2.33
N ASP A 183 15.96 -13.99 -1.13
CA ASP A 183 15.18 -14.28 0.06
C ASP A 183 14.50 -12.97 0.50
N ALA A 184 13.30 -12.75 -0.01
CA ALA A 184 12.52 -11.55 0.31
C ALA A 184 12.16 -11.43 1.80
N ARG A 185 12.18 -12.53 2.58
CA ARG A 185 11.88 -12.49 4.01
C ARG A 185 13.05 -11.87 4.78
N GLU A 186 14.25 -12.34 4.49
CA GLU A 186 15.49 -11.91 5.14
C GLU A 186 16.14 -10.70 4.44
N GLY A 187 15.60 -10.25 3.30
CA GLY A 187 16.14 -9.12 2.56
C GLY A 187 17.47 -9.43 1.89
N MET A 188 17.67 -10.68 1.46
CA MET A 188 18.94 -11.16 0.92
C MET A 188 18.85 -11.41 -0.59
N ILE A 189 19.97 -11.26 -1.28
CA ILE A 189 20.13 -11.62 -2.68
C ILE A 189 21.47 -12.31 -2.90
N ARG A 190 21.55 -13.27 -3.81
CA ARG A 190 22.82 -13.83 -4.28
C ARG A 190 22.82 -13.99 -5.78
N ARG A 191 24.00 -13.93 -6.40
CA ARG A 191 24.15 -14.28 -7.82
C ARG A 191 24.20 -15.80 -7.99
N LEU A 192 23.73 -16.28 -9.14
CA LEU A 192 23.85 -17.68 -9.53
C LEU A 192 25.16 -17.92 -10.31
N PRO A 193 25.75 -19.13 -10.21
CA PRO A 193 27.04 -19.44 -10.82
C PRO A 193 27.06 -19.32 -12.34
N ASP A 194 25.97 -19.69 -12.99
CA ASP A 194 25.80 -19.66 -14.45
C ASP A 194 25.01 -18.43 -14.94
N GLY A 195 24.80 -17.47 -14.05
CA GLY A 195 24.03 -16.26 -14.32
C GLY A 195 24.80 -15.16 -15.07
N GLY A 196 24.07 -14.18 -15.59
CA GLY A 196 24.60 -13.00 -16.27
C GLY A 196 25.23 -11.95 -15.37
N ILE A 197 25.11 -12.07 -14.04
CA ILE A 197 25.75 -11.15 -13.08
C ILE A 197 27.20 -11.60 -12.84
N ALA A 198 28.15 -10.80 -13.30
CA ALA A 198 29.58 -11.04 -13.09
C ALA A 198 29.96 -10.87 -11.61
N ASP A 199 31.05 -11.53 -11.21
CA ASP A 199 31.56 -11.41 -9.84
C ASP A 199 31.99 -9.97 -9.52
N GLY A 200 31.46 -9.42 -8.42
CA GLY A 200 31.70 -8.04 -8.02
C GLY A 200 30.95 -7.00 -8.85
N GLN A 201 30.05 -7.41 -9.75
CA GLN A 201 29.25 -6.49 -10.54
C GLN A 201 28.30 -5.68 -9.65
N THR A 202 28.33 -4.36 -9.82
CA THR A 202 27.32 -3.49 -9.22
C THR A 202 26.01 -3.62 -9.98
N VAL A 203 24.95 -3.96 -9.25
CA VAL A 203 23.58 -4.04 -9.77
C VAL A 203 22.68 -3.08 -9.00
N TYR A 204 21.53 -2.77 -9.60
CA TYR A 204 20.56 -1.81 -9.08
C TYR A 204 19.23 -2.51 -8.86
N LEU A 205 18.77 -2.51 -7.61
CA LEU A 205 17.56 -3.17 -7.17
C LEU A 205 16.43 -2.16 -6.99
N SER A 206 15.26 -2.54 -7.46
CA SER A 206 13.99 -1.87 -7.11
C SER A 206 13.04 -2.92 -6.55
N PHE A 207 12.39 -2.62 -5.43
CA PHE A 207 11.49 -3.54 -4.74
C PHE A 207 10.45 -2.78 -3.91
N SER A 208 9.44 -3.52 -3.45
CA SER A 208 8.40 -3.01 -2.55
C SER A 208 8.53 -3.69 -1.19
N TYR A 209 8.27 -2.97 -0.10
CA TYR A 209 8.40 -3.52 1.26
C TYR A 209 7.31 -2.99 2.19
N LEU A 210 7.13 -3.67 3.32
CA LEU A 210 6.22 -3.27 4.39
C LEU A 210 7.00 -2.50 5.46
N GLU A 211 6.61 -1.26 5.73
CA GLU A 211 7.19 -0.43 6.78
C GLU A 211 6.62 -0.86 8.15
N THR A 212 7.47 -1.40 9.04
CA THR A 212 7.05 -1.75 10.40
C THR A 212 6.97 -0.50 11.29
N GLN A 213 6.14 -0.54 12.33
CA GLN A 213 6.01 0.58 13.30
C GLN A 213 7.34 0.92 14.01
N ASP A 214 8.25 -0.05 14.13
CA ASP A 214 9.58 0.15 14.71
C ASP A 214 10.48 1.04 13.84
N TYR A 215 10.31 0.99 12.50
CA TYR A 215 11.01 1.86 11.55
C TYR A 215 10.56 3.33 11.68
N GLN A 216 9.26 3.57 11.97
CA GLN A 216 8.73 4.92 12.17
C GLN A 216 9.22 5.58 13.47
N LYS A 217 9.67 4.80 14.45
CA LYS A 217 10.22 5.30 15.72
C LYS A 217 11.71 5.70 15.64
N GLY A 218 12.33 5.63 14.46
CA GLY A 218 13.75 5.97 14.28
C GLY A 218 14.70 5.08 15.11
N THR A 219 14.22 3.93 15.59
CA THR A 219 14.96 3.06 16.51
C THR A 219 15.52 1.84 15.79
N ARG A 220 16.26 2.06 14.70
CA ARG A 220 17.33 1.13 14.32
C ARG A 220 18.45 1.96 13.72
N ILE A 221 19.53 2.02 14.48
CA ILE A 221 20.80 2.63 14.11
C ILE A 221 21.17 2.06 12.74
N GLU A 222 21.30 2.91 11.73
CA GLU A 222 22.10 2.59 10.55
C GLU A 222 23.47 2.18 11.08
N LYS A 223 23.74 0.88 11.21
CA LYS A 223 25.10 0.38 11.34
C LYS A 223 25.76 0.57 9.98
N ASN A 224 26.06 1.84 9.66
CA ASN A 224 27.16 2.20 8.80
C ASN A 224 28.44 1.82 9.54
N SER A 225 28.82 0.55 9.46
CA SER A 225 30.14 0.09 9.82
C SER A 225 30.39 -1.24 9.11
N PHE A 226 30.71 -1.14 7.82
CA PHE A 226 31.63 -2.10 7.22
C PHE A 226 33.01 -1.72 7.75
N ASP A 227 33.33 -2.13 8.99
CA ASP A 227 34.73 -2.16 9.41
C ASP A 227 35.31 -3.49 8.93
N GLY A 228 36.18 -3.36 7.92
CA GLY A 228 36.92 -4.49 7.40
C GLY A 228 37.87 -5.00 8.47
N SER A 229 37.44 -6.00 9.24
CA SER A 229 38.33 -6.88 9.97
C SER A 229 37.53 -8.03 10.57
N TYR A 230 37.70 -9.25 10.04
CA TYR A 230 37.85 -10.45 10.85
C TYR A 230 38.50 -11.56 10.01
N TRP A 231 39.74 -11.87 10.40
CA TRP A 231 40.60 -13.06 10.19
C TRP A 231 40.83 -13.61 8.78
#